data_AF-A0AA35ZEJ2-F1
#
_entry.id   AF-A0AA35ZEJ2-F1
#
_cell.length_a   1.000
_cell.length_b   1.000
_cell.length_c   1.000
_cell.angle_alpha   90.00
_cell.angle_beta   90.00
_cell.angle_gamma   90.00
#
_symmetry.space_group_name_H-M   'P 1'
#
loop_
_entity.id
_entity.type
_entity.pdbx_description
1 polymer ?
#
loop_
_entity_poly.entity_id
_entity_poly.type
_entity_poly.pdbx_seq_one_letter_code
_entity_poly.pdbx_strand_id
1 'polypeptide(L)'
;MLVLFARDRASGENAETAKESNARFNNTTNIKIESISEVDSLLASNDVRLENQRVDDDEDDIQVVSPTPEQNSSAKKCKTKKRKLVDEVEQEVEPQHQPEPETFETKIMNAVSDVANAMREGNKIFERTYHHELTGDEIYHELQPMGLEAHEIPGALMYLARNQADARTLFTCPMNIRKDILKTMMGAGK
;
A
#
# COMPACT_ATOMS: atom_id res chain seq x y z
N MET A 1 -23.63 40.05 -26.01
CA MET A 1 -24.25 38.86 -26.65
C MET A 1 -23.25 37.72 -26.48
N LEU A 2 -23.48 36.80 -25.55
CA LEU A 2 -22.59 35.68 -25.28
C LEU A 2 -22.78 34.62 -26.36
N VAL A 3 -21.74 34.38 -27.16
CA VAL A 3 -21.73 33.30 -28.15
C VAL A 3 -21.41 32.00 -27.41
N LEU A 4 -22.43 31.20 -27.11
CA LEU A 4 -22.28 29.86 -26.54
C LEU A 4 -21.74 28.91 -27.61
N PHE A 5 -20.48 28.52 -27.51
CA PHE A 5 -19.90 27.45 -28.33
C PHE A 5 -20.30 26.07 -27.79
N ALA A 6 -21.59 25.77 -27.80
CA ALA A 6 -22.02 24.38 -27.72
C ALA A 6 -21.80 23.76 -29.10
N ARG A 7 -20.96 22.71 -29.17
CA ARG A 7 -20.65 21.97 -30.39
C ARG A 7 -21.96 21.43 -30.97
N ASP A 8 -22.46 22.09 -32.01
CA ASP A 8 -23.67 21.68 -32.71
C ASP A 8 -23.47 20.28 -33.31
N ARG A 9 -24.17 19.29 -32.76
CA ARG A 9 -24.19 17.91 -33.29
C ARG A 9 -25.16 17.75 -34.46
N ALA A 10 -25.99 18.74 -34.78
CA ALA A 10 -26.97 18.65 -35.85
C ALA A 10 -26.35 18.90 -37.25
N SER A 11 -25.35 19.79 -37.36
CA SER A 11 -24.70 20.09 -38.65
C SER A 11 -23.65 19.06 -39.09
N GLY A 12 -23.08 18.26 -38.17
CA GLY A 12 -22.08 17.22 -38.50
C GLY A 12 -20.72 17.75 -38.97
N GLU A 13 -20.57 19.06 -39.18
CA GLU A 13 -19.40 19.69 -39.79
C GLU A 13 -18.09 19.57 -38.98
N ASN A 14 -18.14 19.06 -37.75
CA ASN A 14 -16.96 18.80 -36.91
C ASN A 14 -17.11 17.58 -35.98
N ALA A 15 -18.03 16.66 -36.32
CA ALA A 15 -18.28 15.44 -35.56
C ALA A 15 -17.35 14.33 -36.05
N GLU A 16 -16.11 14.34 -35.57
CA GLU A 16 -15.16 13.26 -35.85
C GLU A 16 -15.75 11.93 -35.35
N THR A 17 -15.98 11.00 -36.27
CA THR A 17 -16.51 9.69 -35.91
C THR A 17 -15.40 8.85 -35.26
N ALA A 18 -15.75 7.89 -34.41
CA ALA A 18 -14.77 7.00 -33.78
C ALA A 18 -13.86 6.28 -34.80
N LYS A 19 -14.38 6.06 -36.03
CA LYS A 19 -13.62 5.50 -37.15
C LYS A 19 -12.55 6.46 -37.68
N GLU A 20 -12.88 7.75 -37.76
CA GLU A 20 -11.97 8.81 -38.21
C GLU A 20 -10.87 9.07 -37.16
N SER A 21 -11.23 9.05 -35.88
CA SER A 21 -10.27 9.16 -34.76
C SER A 21 -9.23 8.02 -34.77
N ASN A 22 -9.67 6.77 -34.94
CA ASN A 22 -8.74 5.63 -35.03
C ASN A 22 -7.83 5.70 -36.27
N ALA A 23 -8.33 6.22 -37.39
CA ALA A 23 -7.51 6.42 -38.59
C ALA A 23 -6.43 7.48 -38.37
N ARG A 24 -6.71 8.54 -37.60
CA ARG A 24 -5.69 9.53 -37.21
C ARG A 24 -4.59 8.93 -36.34
N PHE A 25 -4.93 8.14 -35.32
CA PHE A 25 -3.94 7.48 -34.46
C PHE A 25 -3.00 6.53 -35.22
N ASN A 26 -3.52 5.83 -36.23
CA ASN A 26 -2.70 4.93 -37.05
C ASN A 26 -1.79 5.67 -38.04
N ASN A 27 -2.13 6.91 -38.41
CA ASN A 27 -1.39 7.71 -39.39
C ASN A 27 -0.42 8.72 -38.75
N THR A 28 -0.42 8.88 -37.43
CA THR A 28 0.56 9.71 -36.72
C THR A 28 1.90 8.98 -36.60
N THR A 29 2.65 8.91 -37.70
CA THR A 29 4.03 8.40 -37.77
C THR A 29 5.08 9.37 -37.21
N ASN A 30 4.65 10.48 -36.60
CA ASN A 30 5.52 11.58 -36.16
C ASN A 30 5.80 11.56 -34.64
N ILE A 31 5.56 10.44 -33.96
CA ILE A 31 6.06 10.27 -32.59
C ILE A 31 7.52 9.83 -32.73
N LYS A 32 8.44 10.78 -32.63
CA LYS A 32 9.86 10.50 -32.42
C LYS A 32 9.99 9.85 -31.04
N ILE A 33 9.91 8.53 -31.00
CA ILE A 33 10.27 7.76 -29.80
C ILE A 33 11.79 7.87 -29.71
N GLU A 34 12.28 8.69 -28.79
CA GLU A 34 13.70 8.67 -28.43
C GLU A 34 13.94 7.35 -27.70
N SER A 35 14.44 6.34 -28.44
CA SER A 35 14.89 5.11 -27.83
C SER A 35 16.19 5.39 -27.08
N ILE A 36 16.28 4.86 -25.86
CA ILE A 36 17.49 4.98 -25.05
C ILE A 36 18.49 3.99 -25.67
N SER A 37 19.49 4.50 -26.37
CA SER A 37 20.45 3.69 -27.13
C SER A 37 21.15 2.62 -26.27
N GLU A 38 21.31 2.89 -24.98
CA GLU A 38 21.89 1.97 -24.00
C GLU A 38 21.02 0.71 -23.83
N VAL A 39 19.68 0.86 -23.81
CA VAL A 39 18.74 -0.27 -23.66
C VAL A 39 18.74 -1.14 -24.93
N ASP A 40 18.74 -0.51 -26.11
CA ASP A 40 18.81 -1.22 -27.39
C ASP A 40 20.14 -1.98 -27.54
N SER A 41 21.26 -1.40 -27.08
CA SER A 41 22.57 -2.06 -27.04
C SER A 41 22.60 -3.26 -26.09
N LEU A 42 22.00 -3.16 -24.91
CA LEU A 42 21.96 -4.25 -23.93
C LEU A 42 21.09 -5.43 -24.41
N LEU A 43 19.99 -5.13 -25.11
CA LEU A 43 19.15 -6.14 -25.78
C LEU A 43 19.88 -6.81 -26.95
N ALA A 44 20.59 -6.03 -27.77
CA ALA A 44 21.34 -6.55 -28.92
C ALA A 44 22.54 -7.41 -28.50
N SER A 45 23.18 -7.08 -27.37
CA SER A 45 24.30 -7.85 -26.80
C SER A 45 23.86 -9.15 -26.11
N ASN A 46 22.54 -9.38 -25.91
CA ASN A 46 22.01 -10.54 -25.20
C ASN A 46 22.65 -10.76 -23.81
N ASP A 47 23.09 -9.66 -23.19
CA ASP A 47 23.81 -9.64 -21.90
C ASP A 47 22.86 -9.66 -20.69
N VAL A 48 21.55 -9.61 -20.93
CA VAL A 48 20.54 -9.74 -19.87
C VAL A 48 20.10 -11.21 -19.78
N ARG A 49 20.83 -11.99 -18.99
CA ARG A 49 20.30 -13.27 -18.48
C ARG A 49 19.64 -12.98 -17.13
N LEU A 50 18.30 -13.09 -17.08
CA LEU A 50 17.57 -13.10 -15.82
C LEU A 50 17.93 -14.40 -15.07
N GLU A 51 18.96 -14.33 -14.24
CA GLU A 51 19.27 -15.35 -13.26
C GLU A 51 18.26 -15.22 -12.11
N ASN A 52 17.46 -16.27 -11.92
CA ASN A 52 16.70 -16.42 -10.69
C ASN A 52 17.71 -16.70 -9.59
N GLN A 53 17.97 -15.72 -8.73
CA GLN A 53 18.75 -15.91 -7.52
C GLN A 53 18.00 -16.95 -6.65
N ARG A 54 18.46 -18.19 -6.70
CA ARG A 54 18.03 -19.23 -5.77
C ARG A 54 18.74 -18.91 -4.46
N VAL A 55 18.03 -18.28 -3.55
CA VAL A 55 18.44 -18.28 -2.15
C VAL A 55 18.09 -19.68 -1.67
N ASP A 56 19.10 -20.53 -1.51
CA ASP A 56 18.98 -21.76 -0.73
C ASP A 56 18.90 -21.34 0.74
N ASP A 57 17.73 -20.82 1.15
CA ASP A 57 17.30 -20.80 2.54
C ASP A 57 15.99 -21.58 2.57
N ASP A 58 15.98 -22.63 3.37
CA ASP A 58 14.80 -23.41 3.69
C ASP A 58 13.67 -22.48 4.20
N GLU A 59 12.42 -22.86 3.90
CA GLU A 59 11.16 -22.24 4.35
C GLU A 59 10.61 -21.08 3.48
N ASP A 60 9.96 -21.41 2.36
CA ASP A 60 8.61 -20.94 1.96
C ASP A 60 8.34 -21.24 0.48
N ASP A 61 7.82 -22.44 0.21
CA ASP A 61 7.38 -22.86 -1.13
C ASP A 61 6.07 -22.14 -1.50
N ILE A 62 6.16 -20.88 -1.95
CA ILE A 62 5.02 -20.15 -2.53
C ILE A 62 4.67 -20.75 -3.89
N GLN A 63 3.77 -21.74 -3.88
CA GLN A 63 3.15 -22.26 -5.08
C GLN A 63 2.29 -21.18 -5.77
N VAL A 64 2.88 -20.51 -6.77
CA VAL A 64 2.13 -19.67 -7.69
C VAL A 64 1.37 -20.58 -8.67
N VAL A 65 0.17 -21.01 -8.29
CA VAL A 65 -0.77 -21.64 -9.22
C VAL A 65 -1.24 -20.56 -10.19
N SER A 66 -0.68 -20.58 -11.39
CA SER A 66 -1.19 -19.81 -12.52
C SER A 66 -2.52 -20.43 -12.98
N PRO A 67 -3.61 -19.66 -13.13
CA PRO A 67 -4.86 -20.20 -13.64
C PRO A 67 -4.69 -20.48 -15.15
N THR A 68 -4.69 -21.76 -15.50
CA THR A 68 -4.85 -22.23 -16.88
C THR A 68 -6.23 -21.81 -17.42
N PRO A 69 -6.35 -21.40 -18.69
CA PRO A 69 -7.63 -21.03 -19.28
C PRO A 69 -8.41 -22.30 -19.63
N GLU A 70 -9.20 -22.82 -18.70
CA GLU A 70 -10.18 -23.85 -19.02
C GLU A 70 -11.36 -23.23 -19.77
N GLN A 71 -11.49 -23.65 -21.03
CA GLN A 71 -12.67 -23.41 -21.85
C GLN A 71 -13.90 -23.98 -21.14
N ASN A 72 -14.78 -23.12 -20.61
CA ASN A 72 -16.13 -23.52 -20.31
C ASN A 72 -17.14 -22.53 -20.89
N SER A 73 -17.81 -23.04 -21.92
CA SER A 73 -18.89 -22.38 -22.64
C SER A 73 -20.17 -22.48 -21.81
N SER A 74 -20.70 -21.34 -21.36
CA SER A 74 -22.15 -21.23 -21.09
C SER A 74 -22.62 -19.79 -21.20
N ALA A 75 -22.82 -19.34 -22.44
CA ALA A 75 -23.52 -18.10 -22.74
C ALA A 75 -25.00 -18.20 -22.32
N LYS A 76 -25.35 -17.72 -21.13
CA LYS A 76 -26.75 -17.50 -20.74
C LYS A 76 -27.16 -16.07 -21.09
N LYS A 77 -27.87 -15.96 -22.21
CA LYS A 77 -28.48 -14.73 -22.73
C LYS A 77 -29.57 -14.24 -21.75
N CYS A 78 -29.34 -13.12 -21.07
CA CYS A 78 -30.39 -12.47 -20.29
C CYS A 78 -31.35 -11.70 -21.22
N LYS A 79 -32.55 -12.25 -21.42
CA LYS A 79 -33.66 -11.59 -22.12
C LYS A 79 -34.26 -10.50 -21.22
N THR A 80 -34.23 -9.25 -21.67
CA THR A 80 -34.93 -8.13 -21.04
C THR A 80 -36.44 -8.30 -21.19
N LYS A 81 -37.15 -8.49 -20.07
CA LYS A 81 -38.62 -8.54 -20.01
C LYS A 81 -39.11 -7.15 -19.59
N LYS A 82 -39.69 -6.39 -20.54
CA LYS A 82 -40.33 -5.09 -20.27
C LYS A 82 -41.40 -5.26 -19.19
N ARG A 83 -41.29 -4.55 -18.05
CA ARG A 83 -42.38 -4.46 -17.06
C ARG A 83 -43.25 -3.24 -17.37
N LYS A 84 -44.56 -3.47 -17.26
CA LYS A 84 -45.63 -2.48 -17.36
C LYS A 84 -45.63 -1.58 -16.14
N LEU A 85 -45.94 -0.31 -16.39
CA LEU A 85 -46.38 0.72 -15.45
C LEU A 85 -47.58 0.20 -14.61
N VAL A 86 -47.52 0.34 -13.29
CA VAL A 86 -48.70 0.40 -12.41
C VAL A 86 -48.40 1.43 -11.33
N ASP A 87 -49.39 2.32 -11.17
CA ASP A 87 -49.48 3.49 -10.32
C ASP A 87 -49.31 3.25 -8.82
N GLU A 88 -48.73 4.29 -8.20
CA GLU A 88 -49.12 4.96 -6.96
C GLU A 88 -49.46 4.10 -5.72
N VAL A 89 -48.52 4.10 -4.77
CA VAL A 89 -48.84 4.44 -3.38
C VAL A 89 -47.75 5.36 -2.88
N GLU A 90 -48.12 6.61 -2.64
CA GLU A 90 -47.31 7.62 -1.96
C GLU A 90 -46.96 7.12 -0.56
N GLN A 91 -45.67 6.87 -0.33
CA GLN A 91 -45.13 6.73 1.01
C GLN A 91 -44.01 7.77 1.11
N GLU A 92 -44.24 8.76 1.96
CA GLU A 92 -43.31 9.84 2.25
C GLU A 92 -41.96 9.25 2.69
N VAL A 93 -40.97 9.32 1.81
CA VAL A 93 -39.58 8.96 2.10
C VAL A 93 -38.85 10.25 2.44
N GLU A 94 -38.23 10.27 3.62
CA GLU A 94 -37.17 11.23 3.99
C GLU A 94 -36.23 11.51 2.79
N PRO A 95 -35.63 12.71 2.69
CA PRO A 95 -34.79 13.06 1.55
C PRO A 95 -33.59 12.11 1.47
N GLN A 96 -33.69 11.10 0.61
CA GLN A 96 -32.57 10.25 0.25
C GLN A 96 -31.56 11.13 -0.48
N HIS A 97 -30.38 11.25 0.13
CA HIS A 97 -29.19 11.79 -0.52
C HIS A 97 -29.01 11.06 -1.86
N GLN A 98 -29.23 11.77 -2.96
CA GLN A 98 -28.95 11.25 -4.29
C GLN A 98 -27.44 11.01 -4.35
N PRO A 99 -26.96 9.81 -4.76
CA PRO A 99 -25.55 9.63 -5.03
C PRO A 99 -25.23 10.47 -6.27
N GLU A 100 -24.60 11.63 -6.04
CA GLU A 100 -23.96 12.42 -7.07
C GLU A 100 -23.08 11.48 -7.91
N PRO A 101 -23.15 11.53 -9.25
CA PRO A 101 -22.32 10.67 -10.08
C PRO A 101 -20.87 10.96 -9.74
N GLU A 102 -20.14 9.95 -9.26
CA GLU A 102 -18.71 10.08 -8.95
C GLU A 102 -18.00 10.68 -10.16
N THR A 103 -17.71 11.99 -10.07
CA THR A 103 -16.95 12.70 -11.08
C THR A 103 -15.55 12.10 -11.10
N PHE A 104 -14.86 12.20 -12.23
CA PHE A 104 -13.47 11.77 -12.34
C PHE A 104 -12.59 12.36 -11.20
N GLU A 105 -12.91 13.58 -10.78
CA GLU A 105 -12.26 14.28 -9.66
C GLU A 105 -12.53 13.59 -8.30
N THR A 106 -13.77 13.17 -8.01
CA THR A 106 -14.07 12.37 -6.80
C THR A 106 -13.37 11.02 -6.81
N LYS A 107 -13.23 10.37 -7.97
CA LYS A 107 -12.48 9.10 -8.10
C LYS A 107 -11.00 9.29 -7.81
N ILE A 108 -10.39 10.39 -8.29
CA ILE A 108 -9.01 10.74 -7.97
C ILE A 108 -8.86 11.00 -6.46
N MET A 109 -9.75 11.80 -5.86
CA MET A 109 -9.69 12.08 -4.43
C MET A 109 -9.82 10.83 -3.57
N ASN A 110 -10.74 9.93 -3.94
CA ASN A 110 -10.91 8.66 -3.25
C ASN A 110 -9.65 7.78 -3.38
N ALA A 111 -9.09 7.64 -4.58
CA ALA A 111 -7.85 6.88 -4.78
C ALA A 111 -6.66 7.44 -3.99
N VAL A 112 -6.53 8.78 -3.93
CA VAL A 112 -5.50 9.44 -3.11
C VAL A 112 -5.74 9.18 -1.62
N SER A 113 -6.99 9.23 -1.17
CA SER A 113 -7.36 8.90 0.21
C SER A 113 -7.02 7.45 0.56
N ASP A 114 -7.30 6.51 -0.34
CA ASP A 114 -6.99 5.09 -0.17
C ASP A 114 -5.48 4.85 -0.04
N VAL A 115 -4.67 5.49 -0.88
CA VAL A 115 -3.20 5.44 -0.76
C VAL A 115 -2.73 6.02 0.57
N ALA A 116 -3.25 7.18 0.98
CA ALA A 116 -2.88 7.80 2.25
C ALA A 116 -3.27 6.92 3.45
N ASN A 117 -4.41 6.24 3.38
CA ASN A 117 -4.87 5.31 4.40
C ASN A 117 -3.99 4.05 4.44
N ALA A 118 -3.66 3.48 3.27
CA ALA A 118 -2.76 2.33 3.16
C ALA A 118 -1.36 2.65 3.71
N MET A 119 -0.82 3.84 3.41
CA MET A 119 0.46 4.29 3.97
C MET A 119 0.39 4.45 5.49
N ARG A 120 -0.68 5.03 6.02
CA ARG A 120 -0.87 5.22 7.47
C ARG A 120 -0.97 3.89 8.20
N GLU A 121 -1.73 2.94 7.67
CA GLU A 121 -1.85 1.60 8.27
C GLU A 121 -0.54 0.81 8.11
N GLY A 122 0.15 0.98 6.98
CA GLY A 122 1.50 0.44 6.75
C GLY A 122 2.51 0.93 7.79
N ASN A 123 2.52 2.24 8.09
CA ASN A 123 3.39 2.82 9.14
C ASN A 123 3.06 2.26 10.53
N LYS A 124 1.78 2.05 10.83
CA LYS A 124 1.34 1.46 12.11
C LYS A 124 1.75 0.00 12.26
N ILE A 125 1.83 -0.75 11.16
CA ILE A 125 2.38 -2.11 11.15
C ILE A 125 3.90 -2.03 11.32
N PHE A 126 4.55 -1.14 10.57
CA PHE A 126 6.00 -0.92 10.67
C PHE A 126 6.42 -0.58 12.11
N GLU A 127 5.72 0.32 12.81
CA GLU A 127 6.00 0.66 14.22
C GLU A 127 5.81 -0.51 15.19
N ARG A 128 4.92 -1.47 14.88
CA ARG A 128 4.73 -2.68 15.72
C ARG A 128 5.79 -3.74 15.48
N THR A 129 6.20 -3.89 14.22
CA THR A 129 7.14 -4.93 13.80
C THR A 129 8.59 -4.47 13.99
N TYR A 130 8.85 -3.17 13.82
CA TYR A 130 10.15 -2.57 14.09
C TYR A 130 10.27 -2.37 15.61
N HIS A 131 11.07 -3.21 16.24
CA HIS A 131 11.42 -3.03 17.63
C HIS A 131 12.29 -1.79 17.76
N HIS A 132 11.71 -0.70 18.29
CA HIS A 132 12.46 0.50 18.66
C HIS A 132 13.65 0.07 19.53
N GLU A 133 14.86 0.32 19.03
CA GLU A 133 16.08 0.10 19.80
C GLU A 133 16.16 1.20 20.85
N LEU A 134 16.26 0.79 22.12
CA LEU A 134 16.37 1.73 23.22
C LEU A 134 17.74 2.41 23.13
N THR A 135 17.71 3.73 23.02
CA THR A 135 18.90 4.57 23.07
C THR A 135 19.53 4.53 24.46
N GLY A 136 20.82 4.85 24.54
CA GLY A 136 21.52 4.90 25.83
C GLY A 136 20.87 5.85 26.83
N ASP A 137 20.35 6.98 26.35
CA ASP A 137 19.66 7.97 27.20
C ASP A 137 18.33 7.45 27.73
N GLU A 138 17.53 6.75 26.90
CA GLU A 138 16.29 6.11 27.34
C GLU A 138 16.56 5.04 28.39
N ILE A 139 17.56 4.19 28.16
CA ILE A 139 17.98 3.17 29.14
C ILE A 139 18.43 3.82 30.43
N TYR A 140 19.24 4.88 30.36
CA TYR A 140 19.73 5.59 31.54
C TYR A 140 18.58 6.19 32.36
N HIS A 141 17.61 6.84 31.71
CA HIS A 141 16.44 7.40 32.39
C HIS A 141 15.58 6.33 33.07
N GLU A 142 15.40 5.16 32.45
CA GLU A 142 14.67 4.04 33.06
C GLU A 142 15.42 3.38 34.22
N LEU A 143 16.77 3.46 34.24
CA LEU A 143 17.59 2.94 35.34
C LEU A 143 17.57 3.85 36.58
N GLN A 144 17.40 5.17 36.43
CA GLN A 144 17.37 6.12 37.56
C GLN A 144 16.35 5.75 38.66
N PRO A 145 15.06 5.47 38.35
CA PRO A 145 14.08 5.11 39.37
C PRO A 145 14.25 3.68 39.93
N MET A 146 15.14 2.87 39.35
CA MET A 146 15.30 1.45 39.71
C MET A 146 16.03 1.24 41.05
N GLY A 147 16.56 2.30 41.66
CA GLY A 147 17.25 2.23 42.96
C GLY A 147 18.54 1.42 42.91
N LEU A 148 19.26 1.47 41.79
CA LEU A 148 20.60 0.89 41.64
C LEU A 148 21.64 1.76 42.35
N GLU A 149 22.69 1.13 42.85
CA GLU A 149 23.82 1.88 43.40
C GLU A 149 24.58 2.60 42.27
N ALA A 150 25.19 3.76 42.57
CA ALA A 150 25.84 4.59 41.54
C ALA A 150 26.93 3.83 40.74
N HIS A 151 27.57 2.84 41.35
CA HIS A 151 28.59 2.01 40.70
C HIS A 151 28.01 0.85 39.86
N GLU A 152 26.74 0.46 40.10
CA GLU A 152 26.03 -0.57 39.33
C GLU A 152 25.47 0.01 38.01
N ILE A 153 25.15 1.31 37.98
CA ILE A 153 24.52 1.98 36.82
C ILE A 153 25.33 1.83 35.53
N PRO A 154 26.67 2.08 35.48
CA PRO A 154 27.43 1.94 34.24
C PRO A 154 27.43 0.50 33.70
N GLY A 155 27.47 -0.49 34.60
CA GLY A 155 27.41 -1.90 34.24
C GLY A 155 26.05 -2.29 33.67
N ALA A 156 24.97 -1.85 34.32
CA ALA A 156 23.60 -2.06 33.85
C ALA A 156 23.35 -1.40 32.50
N LEU A 157 23.77 -0.14 32.34
CA LEU A 157 23.63 0.61 31.09
C LEU A 157 24.35 -0.11 29.94
N MET A 158 25.60 -0.52 30.17
CA MET A 158 26.39 -1.21 29.13
C MET A 158 25.84 -2.60 28.81
N TYR A 159 25.28 -3.31 29.78
CA TYR A 159 24.59 -4.59 29.56
C TYR A 159 23.35 -4.40 28.69
N LEU A 160 22.45 -3.48 29.06
CA LEU A 160 21.17 -3.28 28.38
C LEU A 160 21.35 -2.67 26.98
N ALA A 161 22.32 -1.77 26.82
CA ALA A 161 22.65 -1.21 25.50
C ALA A 161 23.13 -2.28 24.51
N ARG A 162 23.83 -3.32 25.00
CA ARG A 162 24.28 -4.47 24.21
C ARG A 162 23.20 -5.54 24.02
N ASN A 163 22.25 -5.63 24.95
CA ASN A 163 21.20 -6.65 24.97
C ASN A 163 19.81 -6.00 24.90
N GLN A 164 19.45 -5.50 23.72
CA GLN A 164 18.19 -4.77 23.49
C GLN A 164 16.92 -5.61 23.73
N ALA A 165 16.98 -6.93 23.52
CA ALA A 165 15.87 -7.83 23.83
C ALA A 165 15.60 -7.91 25.35
N ASP A 166 16.67 -7.99 26.15
CA ASP A 166 16.57 -8.01 27.60
C ASP A 166 16.11 -6.65 28.13
N ALA A 167 16.58 -5.55 27.55
CA ALA A 167 16.13 -4.21 27.90
C ALA A 167 14.63 -4.02 27.68
N ARG A 168 14.11 -4.44 26.52
CA ARG A 168 12.67 -4.41 26.25
C ARG A 168 11.88 -5.29 27.23
N THR A 169 12.38 -6.49 27.51
CA THR A 169 11.74 -7.40 28.47
C THR A 169 11.69 -6.79 29.87
N LEU A 170 12.82 -6.26 30.34
CA LEU A 170 12.96 -5.62 31.64
C LEU A 170 12.04 -4.41 31.80
N PHE A 171 11.98 -3.53 30.80
CA PHE A 171 11.16 -2.32 30.87
C PHE A 171 9.66 -2.57 30.65
N THR A 172 9.28 -3.75 30.18
CA THR A 172 7.87 -4.19 30.19
C THR A 172 7.41 -4.62 31.59
N CYS A 173 8.33 -5.00 32.48
CA CYS A 173 8.00 -5.43 33.83
C CYS A 173 7.62 -4.25 34.75
N PRO A 174 6.80 -4.48 35.80
CA PRO A 174 6.56 -3.50 36.86
C PRO A 174 7.85 -3.03 37.54
N MET A 175 7.96 -1.74 37.85
CA MET A 175 9.20 -1.12 38.39
C MET A 175 9.76 -1.84 39.62
N ASN A 176 8.89 -2.33 40.51
CA ASN A 176 9.26 -2.96 41.76
C ASN A 176 10.02 -4.29 41.61
N ILE A 177 9.95 -4.96 40.45
CA ILE A 177 10.66 -6.22 40.20
C ILE A 177 11.86 -6.06 39.26
N ARG A 178 12.00 -4.90 38.58
CA ARG A 178 13.03 -4.70 37.56
C ARG A 178 14.44 -4.86 38.11
N LYS A 179 14.72 -4.35 39.33
CA LYS A 179 16.06 -4.44 39.93
C LYS A 179 16.53 -5.89 40.08
N ASP A 180 15.67 -6.77 40.60
CA ASP A 180 16.01 -8.17 40.83
C ASP A 180 16.15 -8.96 39.52
N ILE A 181 15.28 -8.68 38.54
CA ILE A 181 15.36 -9.25 37.19
C ILE A 181 16.67 -8.81 36.52
N LEU A 182 17.01 -7.53 36.57
CA LEU A 182 18.24 -6.99 36.00
C LEU A 182 19.49 -7.65 36.61
N LYS A 183 19.52 -7.82 37.94
CA LYS A 183 20.63 -8.53 38.61
C LYS A 183 20.72 -9.99 38.18
N THR A 184 19.58 -10.64 37.97
CA THR A 184 19.51 -12.02 37.46
C THR A 184 20.06 -12.10 36.03
N MET A 185 19.63 -11.19 35.14
CA MET A 185 20.08 -11.08 33.76
C MET A 185 21.59 -10.83 33.65
N MET A 186 22.11 -9.89 34.46
CA MET A 186 23.55 -9.56 34.49
C MET A 186 24.42 -10.64 35.13
N GLY A 187 23.83 -11.73 35.64
CA GLY A 187 24.56 -12.79 36.35
C GLY A 187 25.08 -12.37 37.73
N ALA A 188 24.58 -11.27 38.29
CA ALA A 188 24.92 -10.76 39.61
C ALA A 188 24.09 -11.42 40.75
N GLY A 189 23.26 -12.41 40.42
CA GLY A 189 22.43 -13.18 41.37
C GLY A 189 23.11 -14.42 41.95
N LYS A 190 24.44 -14.46 42.07
CA LYS A 190 25.20 -15.53 42.73
C LYS A 190 26.15 -14.98 43.78
#